data_AF-A0A8H8WTN3-F1
#
_entry.id   AF-A0A8H8WTN3-F1
#
_cell.length_a   1.000
_cell.length_b   1.000
_cell.length_c   1.000
_cell.angle_alpha   90.00
_cell.angle_beta   90.00
_cell.angle_gamma   90.00
#
_symmetry.space_group_name_H-M   'P 1'
#
loop_
_entity.id
_entity.type
_entity.pdbx_description
1 polymer ?
#
loop_
_entity_poly.entity_id
_entity_poly.type
_entity_poly.pdbx_seq_one_letter_code
_entity_poly.pdbx_strand_id
1 'polypeptide(L)'
;MVAVPADDRSDAVTAPRTAEARPTPIERMIPAIMDRAAEMGLLNAETHQVGARLPVRLLEQAKRRTGIGSTNDLLAFALANVAVDDDFAAVFARARGTLDPDLDIGV
;
A
#
# COMPACT_ATOMS: atom_id res chain seq x y z
N MET A 1 -19.35 -62.68 20.21
CA MET A 1 -18.07 -61.99 19.96
C MET A 1 -18.35 -60.92 18.91
N VAL A 2 -18.67 -59.70 19.34
CA VAL A 2 -19.07 -58.59 18.44
C VAL A 2 -17.87 -57.67 18.29
N ALA A 3 -17.36 -57.54 17.07
CA ALA A 3 -16.29 -56.61 16.74
C ALA A 3 -16.87 -55.19 16.68
N VAL A 4 -16.34 -54.29 17.52
CA VAL A 4 -16.61 -52.85 17.48
C VAL A 4 -15.88 -52.27 16.28
N PRO A 5 -16.55 -51.55 15.35
CA PRO A 5 -15.85 -50.91 14.24
C PRO A 5 -15.00 -49.74 14.76
N ALA A 6 -13.76 -49.69 14.28
CA ALA A 6 -12.81 -48.63 14.56
C ALA A 6 -13.37 -47.30 14.02
N ASP A 7 -13.36 -46.31 14.91
CA ASP A 7 -13.80 -44.93 14.75
C ASP A 7 -12.83 -44.20 13.79
N ASP A 8 -13.18 -44.14 12.50
CA ASP A 8 -12.47 -43.36 11.48
C ASP A 8 -12.87 -41.88 11.60
N ARG A 9 -12.48 -41.25 12.72
CA ARG A 9 -12.60 -39.79 12.86
C ARG A 9 -11.38 -39.15 12.22
N SER A 10 -11.53 -38.92 10.91
CA SER A 10 -11.11 -37.71 10.21
C SER A 10 -10.26 -36.75 11.03
N ASP A 11 -8.95 -36.98 11.00
CA ASP A 11 -7.96 -35.92 11.20
C ASP A 11 -7.99 -35.02 9.96
N ALA A 12 -9.08 -34.24 9.82
CA ALA A 12 -9.06 -33.02 9.05
C ALA A 12 -8.27 -31.99 9.86
N VAL A 13 -6.95 -32.21 9.96
CA VAL A 13 -5.98 -31.17 10.31
C VAL A 13 -6.21 -30.07 9.30
N THR A 14 -6.93 -29.04 9.77
CA THR A 14 -7.14 -27.79 9.06
C THR A 14 -5.78 -27.32 8.60
N ALA A 15 -5.55 -27.38 7.27
CA ALA A 15 -4.36 -26.86 6.64
C ALA A 15 -4.09 -25.45 7.20
N PRO A 16 -2.82 -25.09 7.47
CA PRO A 16 -2.51 -23.75 7.91
C PRO A 16 -3.09 -22.78 6.89
N ARG A 17 -4.09 -22.00 7.32
CA ARG A 17 -4.61 -20.86 6.55
C ARG A 17 -3.38 -20.04 6.20
N THR A 18 -2.97 -20.09 4.93
CA THR A 18 -1.87 -19.30 4.41
C THR A 18 -2.14 -17.89 4.86
N ALA A 19 -1.35 -17.38 5.80
CA ALA A 19 -1.50 -16.02 6.27
C ALA A 19 -1.19 -15.15 5.05
N GLU A 20 -2.25 -14.66 4.40
CA GLU A 20 -2.13 -13.70 3.30
C GLU A 20 -1.23 -12.59 3.80
N ALA A 21 -0.08 -12.42 3.15
CA ALA A 21 0.94 -11.48 3.58
C ALA A 21 0.29 -10.10 3.63
N ARG A 22 0.21 -9.52 4.83
CA ARG A 22 -0.42 -8.21 5.03
C ARG A 22 0.31 -7.20 4.14
N PRO A 23 -0.40 -6.43 3.31
CA PRO A 23 0.24 -5.53 2.37
C PRO A 23 1.14 -4.55 3.11
N THR A 24 2.28 -4.23 2.53
CA THR A 24 3.23 -3.29 3.13
C THR A 24 2.58 -1.91 3.26
N PRO A 25 3.04 -1.03 4.18
CA PRO A 25 2.47 0.31 4.32
C PRO A 25 2.46 1.09 3.00
N ILE A 26 3.49 0.93 2.18
CA ILE A 26 3.60 1.61 0.88
C ILE A 26 2.62 1.04 -0.16
N GLU A 27 2.37 -0.28 -0.15
CA GLU A 27 1.35 -0.90 -1.01
C GLU A 27 -0.07 -0.39 -0.71
N ARG A 28 -0.37 -0.07 0.56
CA ARG A 28 -1.65 0.57 0.93
C ARG A 28 -1.69 2.05 0.57
N MET A 29 -0.55 2.73 0.62
CA MET A 29 -0.46 4.17 0.40
C MET A 29 -0.59 4.55 -1.08
N ILE A 30 -0.10 3.71 -1.99
CA ILE A 30 -0.18 3.93 -3.43
C ILE A 30 -1.63 4.16 -3.91
N PRO A 31 -2.59 3.23 -3.70
CA PRO A 31 -3.97 3.44 -4.14
C PRO A 31 -4.59 4.69 -3.49
N ALA A 32 -4.37 4.91 -2.19
CA ALA A 32 -4.91 6.10 -1.50
C ALA A 32 -4.44 7.43 -2.13
N ILE A 33 -3.16 7.54 -2.48
CA ILE A 33 -2.63 8.73 -3.16
C ILE A 33 -3.18 8.86 -4.58
N MET A 34 -3.23 7.76 -5.33
CA MET A 34 -3.70 7.78 -6.71
C MET A 34 -5.19 8.10 -6.81
N ASP A 35 -6.01 7.57 -5.90
CA ASP A 35 -7.44 7.87 -5.77
C ASP A 35 -7.63 9.35 -5.44
N ARG A 36 -6.88 9.88 -4.46
CA ARG A 36 -6.93 11.29 -4.10
C ARG A 36 -6.51 12.21 -5.25
N ALA A 37 -5.46 11.85 -5.98
CA ALA A 37 -5.03 12.58 -7.17
C ALA A 37 -6.09 12.54 -8.29
N ALA A 38 -6.82 11.41 -8.44
CA ALA A 38 -7.93 11.29 -9.37
C ALA A 38 -9.11 12.20 -8.97
N GLU A 39 -9.47 12.23 -7.68
CA GLU A 39 -10.51 13.13 -7.15
C GLU A 39 -10.18 14.60 -7.36
N MET A 40 -8.90 14.98 -7.28
CA MET A 40 -8.42 16.32 -7.58
C MET A 40 -8.37 16.63 -9.08
N GLY A 41 -8.70 15.65 -9.94
CA GLY A 41 -8.67 15.79 -11.40
C GLY A 41 -7.28 15.74 -12.02
N LEU A 42 -6.23 15.42 -11.25
CA LEU A 42 -4.83 15.47 -11.69
C LEU A 42 -4.49 14.35 -12.69
N LEU A 43 -5.21 13.22 -12.63
CA LEU A 43 -4.97 12.07 -13.49
C LEU A 43 -5.82 12.04 -14.77
N ASN A 44 -6.84 12.90 -14.86
CA ASN A 44 -7.75 13.00 -16.00
C ASN A 44 -7.44 14.22 -16.89
N ALA A 45 -6.20 14.68 -16.88
CA ALA A 45 -5.72 15.84 -17.63
C ALA A 45 -4.95 15.42 -18.89
N GLU A 46 -4.60 16.41 -19.71
CA GLU A 46 -3.70 16.22 -20.86
C GLU A 46 -2.31 15.71 -20.43
N THR A 47 -1.72 14.83 -21.25
CA THR A 47 -0.43 14.21 -20.93
C THR A 47 0.73 14.94 -21.62
N HIS A 48 1.85 15.07 -20.92
CA HIS A 48 3.08 15.65 -21.45
C HIS A 48 4.27 14.69 -21.25
N GLN A 49 5.13 14.54 -22.25
CA GLN A 49 6.30 13.68 -22.15
C GLN A 49 7.37 14.34 -21.26
N VAL A 50 7.79 13.63 -20.21
CA VAL A 50 8.86 14.08 -19.32
C VAL A 50 10.18 13.37 -19.66
N GLY A 51 11.14 14.09 -20.23
CA GLY A 51 12.50 13.60 -20.48
C GLY A 51 13.38 13.76 -19.24
N ALA A 52 13.55 12.71 -18.43
CA ALA A 52 14.39 12.77 -17.22
C ALA A 52 15.54 11.74 -17.26
N ARG A 53 16.73 12.13 -16.77
CA ARG A 53 17.85 11.21 -16.51
C ARG A 53 17.86 10.87 -15.02
N LEU A 54 17.61 9.61 -14.71
CA LEU A 54 17.54 9.11 -13.33
C LEU A 54 18.57 8.01 -13.09
N PRO A 55 19.21 7.95 -11.91
CA PRO A 55 20.11 6.85 -11.57
C PRO A 55 19.37 5.50 -11.60
N VAL A 56 19.93 4.51 -12.29
CA VAL A 56 19.31 3.18 -12.42
C VAL A 56 19.06 2.53 -11.05
N ARG A 57 20.00 2.65 -10.11
CA ARG A 57 19.84 2.10 -8.76
C ARG A 57 18.65 2.70 -8.00
N LEU A 58 18.36 3.99 -8.23
CA LEU A 58 17.22 4.66 -7.63
C LEU A 58 15.90 4.11 -8.19
N LEU A 59 15.81 4.01 -9.51
CA LEU A 59 14.65 3.43 -10.19
C LEU A 59 14.40 2.00 -9.70
N GLU A 60 15.42 1.15 -9.70
CA GLU A 60 15.30 -0.24 -9.27
C GLU A 60 14.84 -0.37 -7.81
N GLN A 61 15.38 0.43 -6.90
CA GLN A 61 14.94 0.43 -5.51
C GLN A 61 13.49 0.93 -5.36
N ALA A 62 13.12 1.98 -6.08
CA ALA A 62 11.77 2.54 -6.04
C ALA A 62 10.74 1.55 -6.60
N LYS A 63 11.04 0.87 -7.71
CA LYS A 63 10.20 -0.20 -8.26
C LYS A 63 10.03 -1.36 -7.28
N ARG A 64 11.11 -1.82 -6.64
CA ARG A 64 11.03 -2.87 -5.60
C ARG A 64 10.19 -2.46 -4.40
N ARG A 65 10.28 -1.21 -3.94
CA ARG A 65 9.50 -0.74 -2.79
C ARG A 65 8.03 -0.53 -3.12
N THR A 66 7.72 -0.07 -4.32
CA THR A 66 6.34 0.29 -4.71
C THR A 66 5.60 -0.84 -5.42
N GLY A 67 6.31 -1.84 -5.96
CA GLY A 67 5.74 -2.84 -6.85
C GLY A 67 5.42 -2.32 -8.26
N ILE A 68 5.62 -1.03 -8.54
CA ILE A 68 5.32 -0.42 -9.84
C ILE A 68 6.42 -0.78 -10.84
N GLY A 69 6.08 -1.49 -11.92
CA GLY A 69 7.05 -1.92 -12.94
C GLY A 69 7.38 -0.85 -13.98
N SER A 70 6.40 0.00 -14.31
CA SER A 70 6.52 1.07 -15.30
C SER A 70 7.21 2.29 -14.70
N THR A 71 8.24 2.79 -15.39
CA THR A 71 8.91 4.04 -14.96
C THR A 71 7.97 5.24 -15.07
N ASN A 72 7.06 5.24 -16.05
CA ASN A 72 6.06 6.28 -16.21
C ASN A 72 5.10 6.30 -15.01
N ASP A 73 4.56 5.14 -14.63
CA ASP A 73 3.59 5.02 -13.54
C ASP A 73 4.26 5.32 -12.19
N LEU A 74 5.54 4.93 -12.04
CA LEU A 74 6.34 5.26 -10.86
C LEU A 74 6.53 6.77 -10.74
N LEU A 75 6.75 7.46 -11.87
CA LEU A 75 6.91 8.91 -11.90
C LEU A 75 5.57 9.61 -11.64
N ALA A 76 4.48 9.11 -12.22
CA ALA A 76 3.13 9.61 -11.96
C ALA A 76 2.77 9.50 -10.48
N PHE A 77 3.02 8.34 -9.86
CA PHE A 77 2.85 8.15 -8.42
C PHE A 77 3.73 9.11 -7.59
N ALA A 78 5.00 9.27 -7.95
CA ALA A 78 5.90 10.16 -7.23
C ALA A 78 5.43 11.62 -7.28
N LEU A 79 4.96 12.08 -8.45
CA LEU A 79 4.40 13.42 -8.63
C LEU A 79 3.06 13.57 -7.91
N ALA A 80 2.18 12.57 -7.97
CA ALA A 80 0.92 12.57 -7.25
C ALA A 80 1.14 12.68 -5.73
N ASN A 81 2.11 11.94 -5.18
CA ASN A 81 2.45 12.03 -3.76
C ASN A 81 2.93 13.43 -3.35
N VAL A 82 3.63 14.15 -4.23
CA VAL A 82 4.04 15.55 -3.98
C VAL A 82 2.88 16.53 -4.17
N ALA A 83 2.00 16.29 -5.15
CA ALA A 83 0.89 17.19 -5.48
C ALA A 83 -0.33 17.05 -4.55
N VAL A 84 -0.52 15.87 -3.95
CA VAL A 84 -1.59 15.58 -2.99
C VAL A 84 -1.24 16.07 -1.58
N ASP A 85 0.05 16.27 -1.26
CA ASP A 85 0.54 16.64 0.08
C ASP A 85 -0.34 17.73 0.71
N ASP A 86 -1.00 17.38 1.81
CA ASP A 86 -2.04 18.12 2.52
C ASP A 86 -1.47 18.87 3.74
N ASP A 87 -0.21 19.30 3.67
CA ASP A 87 0.59 19.79 4.79
C ASP A 87 0.86 18.71 5.86
N PHE A 88 0.81 17.42 5.52
CA PHE A 88 1.00 16.31 6.46
C PHE A 88 2.25 16.50 7.31
N ALA A 89 3.39 16.84 6.69
CA ALA A 89 4.65 17.02 7.41
C ALA A 89 4.57 18.15 8.46
N ALA A 90 3.90 19.26 8.12
CA ALA A 90 3.75 20.39 9.01
C ALA A 90 2.75 20.09 10.15
N VAL A 91 1.63 19.45 9.83
CA VAL A 91 0.61 19.03 10.81
C VAL A 91 1.18 17.97 11.75
N PHE A 92 1.86 16.95 11.23
CA PHE A 92 2.51 15.90 12.01
C PHE A 92 3.59 16.47 12.94
N ALA A 93 4.41 17.40 12.44
CA ALA A 93 5.41 18.09 13.26
C ALA A 93 4.78 18.91 14.40
N ARG A 94 3.67 19.62 14.12
CA ARG A 94 2.91 20.37 15.12
C ARG A 94 2.22 19.46 16.15
N ALA A 95 1.69 18.32 15.69
CA ALA A 95 1.05 17.34 16.55
C ALA A 95 2.03 16.70 17.54
N ARG A 96 3.34 16.69 17.25
CA ARG A 96 4.39 16.19 18.17
C ARG A 96 4.13 14.76 18.68
N GLY A 97 3.45 13.94 17.88
CA GLY A 97 3.05 12.58 18.27
C GLY A 97 1.86 12.52 19.23
N THR A 98 1.21 13.64 19.49
CA THR A 98 -0.06 13.72 20.20
C THR A 98 -1.19 13.51 19.19
N LEU A 99 -2.02 12.51 19.45
CA LEU A 99 -3.30 12.33 18.76
C LEU A 99 -4.38 12.99 19.61
N ASP A 100 -5.46 13.44 18.97
CA ASP A 100 -6.66 13.85 19.69
C ASP A 100 -7.11 12.65 20.56
N PRO A 101 -7.29 12.82 21.89
CA PRO A 101 -7.65 11.71 22.78
C PRO A 101 -9.00 11.07 22.42
N ASP A 102 -9.85 11.78 21.70
CA ASP A 102 -11.16 11.30 21.25
C ASP A 102 -11.10 10.69 19.84
N LEU A 103 -9.92 10.66 19.19
CA LEU A 103 -9.73 10.04 17.88
C LEU A 103 -9.79 8.51 17.98
N ASP A 104 -10.84 7.93 17.41
CA ASP A 104 -10.97 6.47 17.29
C ASP A 104 -9.94 5.92 16.28
N ILE A 105 -8.92 5.26 16.81
CA ILE A 105 -7.85 4.61 16.03
C ILE A 105 -8.07 3.10 15.84
N GLY A 106 -9.25 2.57 16.17
CA GLY A 106 -9.67 1.22 15.81
C GLY A 106 -8.77 0.08 16.34
N VAL A 107 -8.07 0.32 17.46
CA VAL A 107 -7.32 -0.71 18.20
C VAL A 107 -8.18 -1.45 19.22
#